data_AF-A0A7C6G292-F1
#
_entry.id   AF-A0A7C6G292-F1
#
_cell.length_a   1.000
_cell.length_b   1.000
_cell.length_c   1.000
_cell.angle_alpha   90.00
_cell.angle_beta   90.00
_cell.angle_gamma   90.00
#
_symmetry.space_group_name_H-M   'P 1'
#
loop_
_entity.id
_entity.type
_entity.pdbx_description
1 polymer ?
#
loop_
_entity_poly.entity_id
_entity_poly.type
_entity_poly.pdbx_seq_one_letter_code
_entity_poly.pdbx_strand_id
1 'polypeptide(L)'
;RALNMMSFWEKAKFVYSIIASFFNDDETIEDIESIKEGDTLAEVMNYFQEMSPRAYEVLVKERDAYMARKLLDIDGNVVAVVGAGHKDGIYQNLEHPEDLPSLQQLTELGKKRINITKIVLFAIPAIFILIFAAALLKGVDIQGGLIWFVLLTGSMAFLGSLLAGSKLPSAIVAFIVAPITSIHPLLAAGWFAGIVEAKLRGVSMEDLTALSDIESFKELWNNNLFRILLVAAGANIGTMIGFFLSITNVFLPLLNKLIGT
;
A
#
# COMPACT_ATOMS: atom_id res chain seq x y z
N ARG A 1 9.31 1.64 -8.40
CA ARG A 1 9.96 0.75 -9.39
C ARG A 1 10.89 -0.25 -8.69
N ALA A 2 11.88 0.22 -7.93
CA ALA A 2 12.77 -0.60 -7.09
C ALA A 2 12.03 -1.59 -6.18
N LEU A 3 11.03 -1.13 -5.42
CA LEU A 3 10.20 -2.00 -4.59
C LEU A 3 9.52 -3.12 -5.40
N ASN A 4 9.12 -2.91 -6.65
CA ASN A 4 8.41 -3.96 -7.43
C ASN A 4 9.33 -5.06 -7.96
N MET A 5 10.64 -4.84 -7.96
CA MET A 5 11.66 -5.81 -8.40
C MET A 5 12.33 -6.55 -7.24
N MET A 6 12.17 -6.04 -6.01
CA MET A 6 12.56 -6.72 -4.78
C MET A 6 11.66 -7.94 -4.53
N SER A 7 12.27 -9.05 -4.14
CA SER A 7 11.61 -10.22 -3.57
C SER A 7 10.84 -9.84 -2.31
N PHE A 8 9.89 -10.69 -1.93
CA PHE A 8 9.07 -10.47 -0.72
C PHE A 8 9.96 -10.33 0.55
N TRP A 9 11.05 -11.08 0.62
CA TRP A 9 12.01 -11.04 1.73
C TRP A 9 12.83 -9.76 1.78
N GLU A 10 13.28 -9.25 0.63
CA GLU A 10 14.02 -7.99 0.55
C GLU A 10 13.13 -6.80 0.94
N LYS A 11 11.85 -6.82 0.54
CA LYS A 11 10.88 -5.82 0.99
C LYS A 11 10.70 -5.85 2.50
N ALA A 12 10.56 -7.04 3.08
CA ALA A 12 10.39 -7.18 4.52
C ALA A 12 11.61 -6.65 5.28
N LYS A 13 12.83 -6.96 4.82
CA LYS A 13 14.07 -6.43 5.41
C LYS A 13 14.20 -4.91 5.28
N PHE A 14 13.86 -4.35 4.11
CA PHE A 14 13.91 -2.90 3.88
C PHE A 14 12.89 -2.13 4.74
N VAL A 15 11.68 -2.66 4.88
CA VAL A 15 10.68 -2.07 5.78
C VAL A 15 11.13 -2.21 7.24
N TYR A 16 11.68 -3.36 7.61
CA TYR A 16 12.25 -3.57 8.94
C TYR A 16 13.41 -2.62 9.24
N SER A 17 14.31 -2.36 8.29
CA SER A 17 15.44 -1.44 8.50
C SER A 17 14.98 0.00 8.68
N ILE A 18 13.96 0.44 7.95
CA ILE A 18 13.37 1.78 8.15
C ILE A 18 12.75 1.85 9.55
N ILE A 19 11.95 0.85 9.93
CA ILE A 19 11.29 0.81 11.24
C ILE A 19 12.34 0.76 12.37
N ALA A 20 13.38 -0.08 12.23
CA ALA A 20 14.46 -0.18 13.19
C ALA A 20 15.24 1.14 13.31
N SER A 21 15.45 1.86 12.21
CA SER A 21 16.09 3.18 12.20
C SER A 21 15.28 4.25 12.94
N PHE A 22 13.96 4.10 13.08
CA PHE A 22 13.13 4.99 13.90
C PHE A 22 13.14 4.62 15.39
N PHE A 23 13.57 3.40 15.73
CA PHE A 23 13.64 2.92 17.12
C PHE A 23 15.05 2.94 17.71
N ASN A 24 16.09 3.00 16.87
CA ASN A 24 17.48 3.20 17.27
C ASN A 24 17.87 4.67 17.07
N ASP A 25 17.45 5.54 17.97
CA ASP A 25 17.76 6.98 17.94
C ASP A 25 19.14 7.32 18.56
N ASP A 26 20.04 6.33 18.70
CA ASP A 26 21.27 6.46 19.52
C ASP A 26 22.58 5.97 18.86
N GLU A 27 22.65 5.82 17.53
CA GLU A 27 23.93 5.59 16.84
C GLU A 27 24.21 6.63 15.73
N THR A 28 24.97 7.65 16.16
CA THR A 28 26.08 8.34 15.47
C THR A 28 25.85 8.97 14.09
N ILE A 29 25.62 10.29 14.13
CA ILE A 29 25.81 11.26 13.03
C ILE A 29 27.31 11.41 12.62
N GLU A 30 28.23 10.78 13.36
CA GLU A 30 29.68 10.89 13.16
C GLU A 30 30.22 10.12 11.93
N ASP A 31 29.46 9.17 11.37
CA ASP A 31 29.90 8.33 10.23
C ASP A 31 29.65 8.95 8.83
N ILE A 32 28.97 10.10 8.73
CA ILE A 32 28.70 10.73 7.43
C ILE A 32 29.87 11.62 6.97
N GLU A 33 30.69 12.11 7.89
CA GLU A 33 31.79 13.03 7.57
C GLU A 33 33.04 12.30 7.03
N SER A 34 33.21 11.01 7.37
CA SER A 34 34.30 10.14 6.89
C SER A 34 34.12 9.63 5.45
N ILE A 35 32.96 9.89 4.83
CA ILE A 35 32.65 9.46 3.45
C ILE A 35 33.14 10.49 2.40
N LYS A 36 33.82 11.56 2.82
CA LYS A 36 34.34 12.63 1.92
C LYS A 36 35.65 12.29 1.19
N GLU A 37 36.15 11.06 1.29
CA GLU A 37 37.34 10.62 0.56
C GLU A 37 36.94 9.73 -0.63
N GLY A 38 37.51 9.99 -1.82
CA GLY A 38 37.08 9.33 -3.06
C GLY A 38 37.14 7.79 -3.04
N ASP A 39 37.97 7.20 -2.17
CA ASP A 39 38.09 5.75 -1.98
C ASP A 39 36.91 5.14 -1.19
N THR A 40 36.33 5.86 -0.23
CA THR A 40 35.24 5.33 0.62
C THR A 40 33.91 5.30 -0.12
N LEU A 41 33.65 6.25 -1.02
CA LEU A 41 32.44 6.24 -1.84
C LEU A 41 32.41 5.06 -2.81
N ALA A 42 33.54 4.71 -3.43
CA ALA A 42 33.66 3.55 -4.31
C ALA A 42 33.40 2.24 -3.53
N GLU A 43 33.92 2.15 -2.31
CA GLU A 43 33.67 1.02 -1.40
C GLU A 43 32.18 0.90 -1.03
N VAL A 44 31.51 2.01 -0.71
CA VAL A 44 30.06 2.04 -0.43
C VAL A 44 29.25 1.62 -1.65
N MET A 45 29.63 2.06 -2.86
CA MET A 45 28.95 1.68 -4.09
C MET A 45 29.14 0.19 -4.42
N ASN A 46 30.34 -0.34 -4.18
CA ASN A 46 30.63 -1.78 -4.32
C ASN A 46 29.83 -2.61 -3.31
N TYR A 47 29.79 -2.19 -2.04
CA TYR A 47 28.97 -2.85 -1.02
C TYR A 47 27.48 -2.83 -1.37
N PHE A 48 26.97 -1.71 -1.90
CA PHE A 48 25.60 -1.61 -2.38
C PHE A 48 25.32 -2.54 -3.58
N GLN A 49 26.30 -2.67 -4.49
CA GLN A 49 26.23 -3.62 -5.61
C GLN A 49 26.17 -5.08 -5.12
N GLU A 50 26.97 -5.46 -4.12
CA GLU A 50 26.97 -6.82 -3.55
C GLU A 50 25.68 -7.12 -2.79
N MET A 51 25.21 -6.19 -1.96
CA MET A 51 24.01 -6.36 -1.14
C MET A 51 22.72 -6.35 -1.97
N SER A 52 22.66 -5.55 -3.05
CA SER A 52 21.49 -5.49 -3.92
C SER A 52 21.85 -5.30 -5.39
N PRO A 53 22.35 -6.36 -6.07
CA PRO A 53 22.81 -6.28 -7.46
C PRO A 53 21.74 -5.74 -8.40
N ARG A 54 20.49 -6.15 -8.19
CA ARG A 54 19.35 -5.75 -9.02
C ARG A 54 18.94 -4.30 -8.81
N ALA A 55 19.03 -3.79 -7.58
CA ALA A 55 18.74 -2.39 -7.30
C ALA A 55 19.84 -1.48 -7.84
N TYR A 56 21.11 -1.91 -7.71
CA TYR A 56 22.26 -1.23 -8.28
C TYR A 56 22.15 -1.12 -9.80
N GLU A 57 21.83 -2.21 -10.48
CA GLU A 57 21.64 -2.24 -11.94
C GLU A 57 20.59 -1.21 -12.40
N VAL A 58 19.43 -1.15 -11.72
CA VAL A 58 18.31 -0.29 -12.13
C VAL A 58 18.50 1.18 -11.72
N LEU A 59 19.11 1.44 -10.57
CA LEU A 59 19.21 2.81 -10.03
C LEU A 59 20.51 3.52 -10.43
N VAL A 60 21.58 2.75 -10.64
CA VAL A 60 22.92 3.25 -10.94
C VAL A 60 23.25 2.98 -12.40
N LYS A 61 23.37 1.70 -12.81
CA LYS A 61 23.82 1.37 -14.18
C LYS A 61 22.87 1.85 -15.28
N GLU A 62 21.55 1.69 -15.13
CA GLU A 62 20.57 2.24 -16.09
C GLU A 62 20.68 3.77 -16.19
N ARG A 63 20.99 4.45 -15.08
CA ARG A 63 21.16 5.91 -15.05
C ARG A 63 22.47 6.33 -15.71
N ASP A 64 23.55 5.60 -15.47
CA ASP A 64 24.85 5.82 -16.10
C ASP A 64 24.77 5.63 -17.61
N ALA A 65 24.12 4.55 -18.06
CA ALA A 65 23.87 4.29 -19.48
C ALA A 65 23.03 5.39 -20.13
N TYR A 66 22.00 5.89 -19.42
CA TYR A 66 21.20 7.02 -19.88
C TYR A 66 22.02 8.30 -20.00
N MET A 67 22.83 8.64 -18.99
CA MET A 67 23.69 9.82 -18.99
C MET A 67 24.74 9.74 -20.10
N ALA A 68 25.43 8.62 -20.23
CA ALA A 68 26.41 8.38 -21.30
C ALA A 68 25.77 8.52 -22.69
N ARG A 69 24.58 7.94 -22.90
CA ARG A 69 23.88 8.08 -24.18
C ARG A 69 23.49 9.52 -24.49
N LYS A 70 23.04 10.27 -23.49
CA LYS A 70 22.73 11.70 -23.64
C LYS A 70 23.96 12.54 -23.97
N LEU A 71 25.14 12.15 -23.50
CA LEU A 71 26.39 12.82 -23.88
C LEU A 71 26.80 12.51 -25.32
N LEU A 72 26.61 11.27 -25.78
CA LEU A 72 26.91 10.86 -27.16
C LEU A 72 25.97 11.49 -28.21
N ASP A 73 24.74 11.83 -27.83
CA ASP A 73 23.75 12.45 -28.71
C ASP A 73 24.00 13.98 -28.93
N ILE A 74 25.02 14.57 -28.30
CA ILE A 74 25.31 16.02 -28.41
C ILE A 74 26.44 16.24 -29.43
N ASP A 75 26.16 17.04 -30.45
CA ASP A 75 27.18 17.45 -31.43
C ASP A 75 28.13 18.52 -30.86
N GLY A 76 29.44 18.25 -30.91
CA GLY A 76 30.50 19.22 -30.57
C GLY A 76 31.32 18.84 -29.33
N ASN A 77 32.09 19.81 -28.81
CA ASN A 77 32.90 19.61 -27.59
C ASN A 77 32.05 19.83 -26.34
N VAL A 78 31.88 18.79 -25.52
CA VAL A 78 31.01 18.81 -24.34
C VAL A 78 31.83 18.72 -23.06
N VAL A 79 31.53 19.60 -22.10
CA VAL A 79 32.03 19.50 -20.72
C VAL A 79 30.84 19.14 -19.83
N ALA A 80 30.89 17.97 -19.20
CA ALA A 80 29.84 17.46 -18.33
C ALA A 80 30.28 17.48 -16.85
N VAL A 81 29.41 18.00 -15.98
CA VAL A 81 29.59 17.94 -14.52
C VAL A 81 28.68 16.83 -13.99
N VAL A 82 29.27 15.80 -13.40
CA VAL A 82 28.55 14.61 -12.92
C VAL A 82 28.93 14.29 -11.48
N GLY A 83 28.04 13.59 -10.77
CA GLY A 83 28.33 13.11 -9.42
C GLY A 83 29.45 12.07 -9.41
N ALA A 84 30.33 12.11 -8.40
CA ALA A 84 31.51 11.25 -8.32
C ALA A 84 31.18 9.75 -8.42
N GLY A 85 30.08 9.29 -7.82
CA GLY A 85 29.66 7.88 -7.85
C GLY A 85 29.15 7.38 -9.22
N HIS A 86 28.94 8.27 -10.19
CA HIS A 86 28.51 7.93 -11.56
C HIS A 86 29.65 8.05 -12.57
N LYS A 87 30.79 8.64 -12.17
CA LYS A 87 31.91 8.95 -13.05
C LYS A 87 32.39 7.70 -13.78
N ASP A 88 32.76 6.65 -13.04
CA ASP A 88 33.36 5.45 -13.62
C ASP A 88 32.38 4.67 -14.48
N GLY A 89 31.11 4.60 -14.07
CA GLY A 89 30.04 3.98 -14.84
C GLY A 89 29.77 4.71 -16.16
N ILE A 90 29.79 6.05 -16.17
CA ILE A 90 29.66 6.83 -17.41
C ILE A 90 30.87 6.61 -18.31
N TYR A 91 32.10 6.65 -17.78
CA TYR A 91 33.32 6.43 -18.58
C TYR A 91 33.31 5.07 -19.28
N GLN A 92 32.99 3.98 -18.55
CA GLN A 92 32.91 2.64 -19.13
C GLN A 92 31.89 2.55 -20.27
N ASN A 93 30.73 3.19 -20.09
CA ASN A 93 29.66 3.24 -21.10
C ASN A 93 30.02 4.12 -22.32
N LEU A 94 30.85 5.15 -22.15
CA LEU A 94 31.36 5.98 -23.24
C LEU A 94 32.47 5.30 -24.04
N GLU A 95 33.27 4.42 -23.41
CA GLU A 95 34.29 3.61 -24.07
C GLU A 95 33.71 2.48 -24.93
N HIS A 96 32.54 1.94 -24.54
CA HIS A 96 31.84 0.85 -25.25
C HIS A 96 30.40 1.26 -25.64
N PRO A 97 30.24 2.24 -26.55
CA PRO A 97 28.93 2.78 -26.91
C PRO A 97 28.02 1.78 -27.64
N GLU A 98 28.57 0.69 -28.20
CA GLU A 98 27.86 -0.41 -28.85
C GLU A 98 27.02 -1.27 -27.90
N ASP A 99 27.38 -1.34 -26.62
CA ASP A 99 26.69 -2.15 -25.61
C ASP A 99 25.53 -1.39 -24.93
N LEU A 100 25.36 -0.10 -25.27
CA LEU A 100 24.35 0.75 -24.66
C LEU A 100 22.93 0.38 -25.13
N PRO A 101 22.01 0.05 -24.20
CA PRO A 101 20.61 -0.18 -24.55
C PRO A 101 19.97 1.08 -25.13
N SER A 102 19.00 0.91 -26.02
CA SER A 102 18.32 2.04 -26.65
C SER A 102 17.58 2.91 -25.61
N LEU A 103 17.49 4.22 -25.85
CA LEU A 103 16.76 5.16 -24.97
C LEU A 103 15.30 4.72 -24.73
N GLN A 104 14.68 4.07 -25.72
CA GLN A 104 13.33 3.51 -25.60
C GLN A 104 13.30 2.37 -24.58
N GLN A 105 14.28 1.46 -24.57
CA GLN A 105 14.36 0.38 -23.58
C GLN A 105 14.65 0.89 -22.16
N LEU A 106 15.43 1.97 -22.00
CA LEU A 106 15.70 2.59 -20.71
C LEU A 106 14.47 3.34 -20.14
N THR A 107 13.58 3.83 -21.02
CA THR A 107 12.42 4.66 -20.65
C THR A 107 11.11 3.87 -20.59
N GLU A 108 10.99 2.75 -21.32
CA GLU A 108 9.79 1.93 -21.33
C GLU A 108 9.67 1.07 -20.07
N LEU A 109 8.81 1.50 -19.16
CA LEU A 109 8.33 0.70 -18.04
C LEU A 109 7.65 -0.56 -18.59
N GLY A 110 8.30 -1.72 -18.46
CA GLY A 110 7.77 -3.02 -18.86
C GLY A 110 6.31 -3.20 -18.42
N LYS A 111 5.39 -3.11 -19.38
CA LYS A 111 3.95 -3.29 -19.15
C LYS A 111 3.72 -4.75 -18.76
N LYS A 112 3.50 -5.03 -17.47
CA LYS A 112 2.93 -6.33 -17.06
C LYS A 112 1.55 -6.46 -17.71
N ARG A 113 1.45 -7.30 -18.74
CA ARG A 113 0.25 -7.49 -19.59
C ARG A 113 -0.97 -8.01 -18.83
N ILE A 114 -0.78 -8.58 -17.64
CA ILE A 114 -1.86 -9.04 -16.78
C ILE A 114 -1.67 -8.45 -15.39
N ASN A 115 -2.53 -7.49 -15.05
CA ASN A 115 -2.60 -6.96 -13.71
C ASN A 115 -3.48 -7.92 -12.88
N ILE A 116 -2.86 -8.96 -12.33
CA ILE A 116 -3.52 -9.97 -11.47
C ILE A 116 -4.32 -9.27 -10.36
N THR A 117 -3.83 -8.13 -9.86
CA THR A 117 -4.50 -7.29 -8.88
C THR A 117 -5.85 -6.76 -9.39
N LYS A 118 -5.94 -6.35 -10.66
CA LYS A 118 -7.23 -5.96 -11.27
C LYS A 118 -8.17 -7.16 -11.41
N ILE A 119 -7.66 -8.33 -11.78
CA ILE A 119 -8.49 -9.53 -11.93
C ILE A 119 -9.11 -9.91 -10.59
N VAL A 120 -8.31 -10.00 -9.52
CA VAL A 120 -8.82 -10.32 -8.18
C VAL A 120 -9.81 -9.27 -7.70
N LEU A 121 -9.53 -7.99 -7.96
CA LEU A 121 -10.38 -6.88 -7.56
C LEU A 121 -11.78 -6.93 -8.17
N PHE A 122 -11.91 -7.34 -9.44
CA PHE A 122 -13.20 -7.46 -10.12
C PHE A 122 -13.86 -8.84 -9.95
N ALA A 123 -13.07 -9.90 -9.75
CA ALA A 123 -13.59 -11.26 -9.61
C ALA A 123 -14.42 -11.44 -8.33
N ILE A 124 -13.99 -10.86 -7.20
CA ILE A 124 -14.69 -11.02 -5.91
C ILE A 124 -16.13 -10.46 -5.98
N PRO A 125 -16.38 -9.19 -6.36
CA PRO A 125 -17.74 -8.68 -6.54
C PRO A 125 -18.54 -9.47 -7.57
N ALA A 126 -17.92 -9.87 -8.68
CA ALA A 126 -18.59 -10.62 -9.74
C ALA A 126 -19.10 -11.98 -9.25
N ILE A 127 -18.31 -12.70 -8.45
CA ILE A 127 -18.73 -13.97 -7.83
C ILE A 127 -19.95 -13.76 -6.93
N PHE A 128 -19.97 -12.71 -6.11
CA PHE A 128 -21.14 -12.41 -5.28
C PHE A 128 -22.40 -12.17 -6.10
N ILE A 129 -22.30 -11.35 -7.16
CA ILE A 129 -23.42 -11.07 -8.06
C ILE A 129 -23.90 -12.38 -8.72
N LEU A 130 -22.98 -13.23 -9.18
CA LEU A 130 -23.32 -14.49 -9.82
C LEU A 130 -24.03 -15.47 -8.89
N ILE A 131 -23.60 -15.59 -7.62
CA ILE A 131 -24.26 -16.47 -6.63
C ILE A 131 -25.72 -16.04 -6.42
N PHE A 132 -25.97 -14.76 -6.20
CA PHE A 132 -27.34 -14.26 -6.02
C PHE A 132 -28.17 -14.35 -7.30
N ALA A 133 -27.59 -14.04 -8.47
CA ALA A 133 -28.28 -14.18 -9.75
C ALA A 133 -28.68 -15.64 -10.03
N ALA A 134 -27.77 -16.59 -9.80
CA ALA A 134 -28.06 -18.01 -9.94
C ALA A 134 -29.15 -18.48 -8.96
N ALA A 135 -29.15 -17.98 -7.72
CA ALA A 135 -30.16 -18.31 -6.73
C ALA A 135 -31.56 -17.85 -7.15
N LEU A 136 -31.66 -16.64 -7.71
CA LEU A 136 -32.92 -16.12 -8.26
C LEU A 136 -33.42 -16.94 -9.44
N LEU A 137 -32.54 -17.32 -10.38
CA LEU A 137 -32.92 -18.15 -11.53
C LEU A 137 -33.41 -19.55 -11.13
N LYS A 138 -32.88 -20.12 -10.03
CA LYS A 138 -33.33 -21.40 -9.47
C LYS A 138 -34.54 -21.29 -8.53
N GLY A 139 -35.06 -20.08 -8.30
CA GLY A 139 -36.20 -19.86 -7.40
C GLY A 139 -35.90 -20.08 -5.93
N VAL A 140 -34.63 -19.99 -5.51
CA VAL A 140 -34.24 -20.10 -4.10
C VAL A 140 -34.61 -18.81 -3.38
N ASP A 141 -35.24 -18.93 -2.20
CA ASP A 141 -35.50 -17.76 -1.35
C ASP A 141 -34.18 -17.16 -0.83
N ILE A 142 -33.90 -15.93 -1.26
CA ILE A 142 -32.71 -15.16 -0.88
C ILE A 142 -32.99 -14.12 0.20
N GLN A 143 -34.27 -13.86 0.52
CA GLN A 143 -34.65 -12.72 1.38
C GLN A 143 -34.05 -12.85 2.77
N GLY A 144 -34.20 -14.03 3.40
CA GLY A 144 -33.63 -14.31 4.70
C GLY A 144 -32.11 -14.21 4.71
N GLY A 145 -31.44 -14.70 3.67
CA GLY A 145 -29.99 -14.61 3.53
C GLY A 145 -29.51 -13.17 3.41
N LEU A 146 -30.21 -12.34 2.63
CA LEU A 146 -29.85 -10.94 2.44
C LEU A 146 -30.04 -10.12 3.73
N ILE A 147 -31.12 -10.37 4.48
CA ILE A 147 -31.35 -9.75 5.79
C ILE A 147 -30.24 -10.14 6.76
N TRP A 148 -29.90 -11.42 6.85
CA TRP A 148 -28.81 -11.89 7.71
C TRP A 148 -27.46 -11.31 7.32
N PHE A 149 -27.17 -11.20 6.02
CA PHE A 149 -25.94 -10.57 5.52
C PHE A 149 -25.84 -9.11 5.95
N VAL A 150 -26.92 -8.34 5.76
CA VAL A 150 -26.98 -6.92 6.16
C VAL A 150 -26.84 -6.79 7.67
N LEU A 151 -27.54 -7.62 8.44
CA LEU A 151 -27.50 -7.57 9.90
C LEU A 151 -26.11 -7.95 10.42
N LEU A 152 -25.48 -9.01 9.92
CA LEU A 152 -24.15 -9.44 10.39
C LEU A 152 -23.08 -8.40 10.06
N THR A 153 -23.00 -7.96 8.80
CA THR A 153 -22.00 -6.97 8.38
C THR A 153 -22.24 -5.60 9.00
N GLY A 154 -23.49 -5.13 8.98
CA GLY A 154 -23.88 -3.85 9.55
C GLY A 154 -23.73 -3.78 11.06
N SER A 155 -24.27 -4.76 11.80
CA SER A 155 -24.23 -4.73 13.27
C SER A 155 -22.82 -4.86 13.82
N MET A 156 -21.97 -5.71 13.22
CA MET A 156 -20.57 -5.82 13.64
C MET A 156 -19.79 -4.54 13.32
N ALA A 157 -20.03 -3.90 12.18
CA ALA A 157 -19.43 -2.61 11.85
C ALA A 157 -19.88 -1.50 12.81
N PHE A 158 -21.17 -1.46 13.14
CA PHE A 158 -21.75 -0.56 14.14
C PHE A 158 -21.08 -0.73 15.51
N LEU A 159 -21.01 -1.97 15.99
CA LEU A 159 -20.41 -2.30 17.28
C LEU A 159 -18.90 -2.00 17.28
N GLY A 160 -18.18 -2.37 16.22
CA GLY A 160 -16.76 -2.07 16.08
C GLY A 160 -16.45 -0.58 16.08
N SER A 161 -17.28 0.22 15.40
CA SER A 161 -17.21 1.69 15.44
C SER A 161 -17.47 2.23 16.86
N LEU A 162 -18.51 1.73 17.53
CA LEU A 162 -18.89 2.18 18.86
C LEU A 162 -17.83 1.84 19.91
N LEU A 163 -17.26 0.63 19.86
CA LEU A 163 -16.17 0.18 20.73
C LEU A 163 -14.89 0.98 20.50
N ALA A 164 -14.65 1.46 19.28
CA ALA A 164 -13.57 2.39 18.98
C ALA A 164 -13.83 3.83 19.48
N GLY A 165 -15.01 4.09 20.06
CA GLY A 165 -15.38 5.37 20.65
C GLY A 165 -15.99 6.38 19.67
N SER A 166 -16.62 5.91 18.59
CA SER A 166 -17.33 6.78 17.64
C SER A 166 -18.57 7.41 18.25
N LYS A 167 -18.98 8.57 17.72
CA LYS A 167 -20.32 9.11 17.94
C LYS A 167 -21.37 8.25 17.24
N LEU A 168 -22.59 8.27 17.78
CA LEU A 168 -23.70 7.45 17.28
C LEU A 168 -23.98 7.60 15.77
N PRO A 169 -23.95 8.82 15.17
CA PRO A 169 -24.21 8.95 13.73
C PRO A 169 -23.15 8.25 12.86
N SER A 170 -21.88 8.26 13.28
CA SER A 170 -20.78 7.58 12.59
C SER A 170 -20.97 6.07 12.62
N ALA A 171 -21.40 5.52 13.76
CA ALA A 171 -21.74 4.10 13.88
C ALA A 171 -22.93 3.70 12.99
N ILE A 172 -23.98 4.54 12.91
CA ILE A 172 -25.12 4.31 12.00
C ILE A 172 -24.68 4.30 10.54
N VAL A 173 -23.78 5.21 10.15
CA VAL A 173 -23.22 5.23 8.79
C VAL A 173 -22.41 3.97 8.53
N ALA A 174 -21.60 3.51 9.48
CA ALA A 174 -20.90 2.23 9.38
C ALA A 174 -21.89 1.07 9.14
N PHE A 175 -22.99 1.01 9.89
CA PHE A 175 -24.04 -0.01 9.73
C PHE A 175 -24.63 -0.05 8.31
N ILE A 176 -25.03 1.11 7.79
CA ILE A 176 -25.71 1.22 6.50
C ILE A 176 -24.75 0.87 5.34
N VAL A 177 -23.49 1.29 5.46
CA VAL A 177 -22.51 1.21 4.37
C VAL A 177 -21.80 -0.16 4.34
N ALA A 178 -21.64 -0.83 5.49
CA ALA A 178 -20.91 -2.09 5.62
C ALA A 178 -21.34 -3.22 4.65
N PRO A 179 -22.64 -3.48 4.41
CA PRO A 179 -23.05 -4.53 3.47
C PRO A 179 -22.57 -4.26 2.03
N ILE A 180 -22.58 -2.99 1.62
CA ILE A 180 -22.16 -2.56 0.28
C ILE A 180 -20.63 -2.68 0.16
N THR A 181 -19.90 -2.19 1.16
CA THR A 181 -18.44 -2.21 1.14
C THR A 181 -17.86 -3.61 1.27
N SER A 182 -18.57 -4.51 1.95
CA SER A 182 -18.16 -5.93 2.06
C SER A 182 -18.08 -6.63 0.71
N ILE A 183 -18.85 -6.18 -0.29
CA ILE A 183 -18.87 -6.75 -1.64
C ILE A 183 -17.80 -6.10 -2.53
N HIS A 184 -17.39 -4.87 -2.23
CA HIS A 184 -16.48 -4.08 -3.07
C HIS A 184 -15.12 -3.88 -2.40
N PRO A 185 -14.04 -4.57 -2.82
CA PRO A 185 -12.77 -4.58 -2.11
C PRO A 185 -12.06 -3.23 -1.98
N LEU A 186 -12.40 -2.24 -2.82
CA LEU A 186 -11.85 -0.87 -2.70
C LEU A 186 -12.60 0.02 -1.70
N LEU A 187 -13.77 -0.38 -1.22
CA LEU A 187 -14.57 0.43 -0.32
C LEU A 187 -14.50 -0.17 1.08
N ALA A 188 -14.48 0.71 2.09
CA ALA A 188 -14.37 0.30 3.49
C ALA A 188 -15.33 1.14 4.34
N ALA A 189 -16.19 0.47 5.12
CA ALA A 189 -17.20 1.14 5.96
C ALA A 189 -16.59 2.19 6.89
N GLY A 190 -15.39 1.93 7.38
CA GLY A 190 -14.63 2.82 8.24
C GLY A 190 -14.26 4.15 7.60
N TRP A 191 -14.09 4.24 6.28
CA TRP A 191 -13.82 5.53 5.63
C TRP A 191 -15.04 6.44 5.72
N PHE A 192 -16.23 5.88 5.49
CA PHE A 192 -17.48 6.62 5.58
C PHE A 192 -17.79 7.02 7.03
N ALA A 193 -17.64 6.09 7.97
CA ALA A 193 -17.79 6.37 9.39
C ALA A 193 -16.76 7.41 9.88
N GLY A 194 -15.52 7.32 9.42
CA GLY A 194 -14.44 8.23 9.76
C GLY A 194 -14.66 9.65 9.22
N ILE A 195 -15.16 9.81 7.99
CA ILE A 195 -15.51 11.13 7.44
C ILE A 195 -16.61 11.80 8.26
N VAL A 196 -17.62 11.03 8.67
CA VAL A 196 -18.71 11.54 9.52
C VAL A 196 -18.18 11.91 10.90
N GLU A 197 -17.36 11.04 11.50
CA GLU A 197 -16.73 11.30 12.79
C GLU A 197 -15.83 12.54 12.75
N ALA A 198 -15.07 12.74 11.67
CA ALA A 198 -14.23 13.91 11.46
C ALA A 198 -15.05 15.20 11.45
N LYS A 199 -16.18 15.20 10.74
CA LYS A 199 -17.10 16.33 10.72
C LYS A 199 -17.72 16.59 12.10
N LEU A 200 -18.08 15.53 12.83
CA LEU A 200 -18.71 15.68 14.14
C LEU A 200 -17.72 16.11 15.23
N ARG A 201 -16.44 15.72 15.14
CA ARG A 201 -15.40 16.13 16.11
C ARG A 201 -14.80 17.49 15.78
N GLY A 202 -14.91 17.94 14.53
CA GLY A 202 -14.36 19.20 14.09
C GLY A 202 -12.83 19.17 14.04
N VAL A 203 -12.26 18.17 13.33
CA VAL A 203 -10.81 18.04 13.21
C VAL A 203 -10.19 19.24 12.53
N SER A 204 -9.10 19.71 13.10
CA SER A 204 -8.33 20.84 12.59
C SER A 204 -6.87 20.46 12.33
N MET A 205 -6.10 21.39 11.77
CA MET A 205 -4.67 21.16 11.48
C MET A 205 -3.85 21.04 12.78
N GLU A 206 -4.33 21.62 13.87
CA GLU A 206 -3.71 21.50 15.20
C GLU A 206 -3.75 20.06 15.71
N ASP A 207 -4.81 19.28 15.43
CA ASP A 207 -4.87 17.86 15.78
C ASP A 207 -3.81 17.04 15.02
N LEU A 208 -3.46 17.43 13.79
CA LEU A 208 -2.43 16.79 13.00
C LEU A 208 -1.03 17.10 13.54
N THR A 209 -0.76 18.37 13.83
CA THR A 209 0.54 18.80 14.39
C THR A 209 0.74 18.20 15.77
N ALA A 210 -0.29 18.17 16.63
CA ALA A 210 -0.19 17.59 17.97
C ALA A 210 0.21 16.11 17.97
N LEU A 211 0.06 15.36 16.86
CA LEU A 211 0.50 13.97 16.79
C LEU A 211 2.01 13.78 16.83
N SER A 212 2.81 14.77 16.39
CA SER A 212 4.28 14.66 16.48
C SER A 212 4.79 14.76 17.90
N ASP A 213 4.01 15.38 18.79
CA ASP A 213 4.43 15.77 20.13
C ASP A 213 3.88 14.82 21.21
N ILE A 214 3.21 13.73 20.83
CA ILE A 214 2.58 12.78 21.74
C ILE A 214 3.56 11.68 22.13
N GLU A 215 3.84 11.59 23.43
CA GLU A 215 4.76 10.58 23.99
C GLU A 215 4.01 9.45 24.72
N SER A 216 2.70 9.60 24.96
CA SER A 216 1.91 8.63 25.71
C SER A 216 0.65 8.13 24.98
N PHE A 217 0.31 6.85 25.17
CA PHE A 217 -0.89 6.26 24.58
C PHE A 217 -2.19 6.96 25.03
N LYS A 218 -2.20 7.51 26.25
CA LYS A 218 -3.34 8.24 26.79
C LYS A 218 -3.58 9.56 26.06
N GLU A 219 -2.52 10.29 25.73
CA GLU A 219 -2.58 11.51 24.93
C GLU A 219 -3.01 11.19 23.49
N LEU A 220 -2.47 10.12 22.91
CA LEU A 220 -2.86 9.64 21.60
C LEU A 220 -4.37 9.36 21.53
N TRP A 221 -4.91 8.68 22.54
CA TRP A 221 -6.34 8.40 22.65
C TRP A 221 -7.23 9.64 22.82
N ASN A 222 -6.67 10.78 23.27
CA ASN A 222 -7.41 12.03 23.41
C ASN A 222 -7.36 12.91 22.15
N ASN A 223 -6.47 12.63 21.20
CA ASN A 223 -6.37 13.34 19.94
C ASN A 223 -7.56 13.01 19.01
N ASN A 224 -8.20 14.03 18.42
CA ASN A 224 -9.39 13.81 17.59
C ASN A 224 -9.08 13.06 16.28
N LEU A 225 -7.94 13.33 15.66
CA LEU A 225 -7.54 12.62 14.44
C LEU A 225 -7.32 11.13 14.73
N PHE A 226 -6.58 10.82 15.79
CA PHE A 226 -6.34 9.43 16.19
C PHE A 226 -7.65 8.70 16.49
N ARG A 227 -8.61 9.36 17.17
CA ARG A 227 -9.96 8.81 17.39
C ARG A 227 -10.66 8.44 16.10
N ILE A 228 -10.55 9.25 15.05
CA ILE A 228 -11.19 8.96 13.76
C ILE A 228 -10.55 7.76 13.08
N LEU A 229 -9.22 7.64 13.16
CA LEU A 229 -8.49 6.48 12.64
C LEU A 229 -8.93 5.20 13.35
N LEU A 230 -9.06 5.24 14.69
CA LEU A 230 -9.59 4.12 15.47
C LEU A 230 -11.03 3.76 15.08
N VAL A 231 -11.89 4.76 14.91
CA VAL A 231 -13.27 4.55 14.46
C VAL A 231 -13.32 3.88 13.10
N ALA A 232 -12.51 4.35 12.15
CA ALA A 232 -12.40 3.75 10.84
C ALA A 232 -11.89 2.31 10.91
N ALA A 233 -10.84 2.05 11.70
CA ALA A 233 -10.29 0.72 11.90
C ALA A 233 -11.29 -0.23 12.57
N GLY A 234 -11.96 0.21 13.63
CA GLY A 234 -12.95 -0.56 14.36
C GLY A 234 -14.15 -0.94 13.48
N ALA A 235 -14.67 0.00 12.70
CA ALA A 235 -15.73 -0.28 11.72
C ALA A 235 -15.29 -1.28 10.65
N ASN A 236 -14.05 -1.20 10.16
CA ASN A 236 -13.51 -2.14 9.18
C ASN A 236 -13.33 -3.54 9.75
N ILE A 237 -12.78 -3.66 10.96
CA ILE A 237 -12.62 -4.93 11.67
C ILE A 237 -14.00 -5.55 11.91
N GLY A 238 -14.96 -4.76 12.38
CA GLY A 238 -16.34 -5.19 12.56
C GLY A 238 -16.97 -5.69 11.25
N THR A 239 -16.83 -4.92 10.17
CA THR A 239 -17.31 -5.33 8.84
C THR A 239 -16.68 -6.65 8.40
N MET A 240 -15.38 -6.83 8.60
CA MET A 240 -14.65 -8.04 8.25
C MET A 240 -15.16 -9.26 9.04
N ILE A 241 -15.36 -9.12 10.36
CA ILE A 241 -15.93 -10.17 11.20
C ILE A 241 -17.34 -10.52 10.73
N GLY A 242 -18.19 -9.53 10.50
CA GLY A 242 -19.56 -9.73 10.02
C GLY A 242 -19.60 -10.41 8.65
N PHE A 243 -18.66 -10.09 7.77
CA PHE A 243 -18.53 -10.74 6.46
C PHE A 243 -18.11 -12.20 6.60
N PHE A 244 -17.11 -12.52 7.43
CA PHE A 244 -16.70 -13.91 7.68
C PHE A 244 -17.84 -14.75 8.26
N LEU A 245 -18.62 -14.20 9.20
CA LEU A 245 -19.81 -14.86 9.74
C LEU A 245 -20.89 -15.04 8.66
N SER A 246 -21.01 -14.11 7.72
CA SER A 246 -21.95 -14.24 6.60
C SER A 246 -21.56 -15.36 5.63
N ILE A 247 -20.27 -15.69 5.49
CA ILE A 247 -19.84 -16.84 4.67
C ILE A 247 -20.50 -18.12 5.17
N THR A 248 -20.42 -18.39 6.47
CA THR A 248 -20.94 -19.63 7.04
C THR A 248 -22.46 -19.63 7.20
N ASN A 249 -23.06 -18.49 7.52
CA ASN A 249 -24.50 -18.40 7.83
C ASN A 249 -25.39 -18.02 6.64
N VAL A 250 -24.84 -17.42 5.59
CA VAL A 250 -25.59 -16.96 4.42
C VAL A 250 -25.10 -17.63 3.14
N PHE A 251 -23.81 -17.48 2.83
CA PHE A 251 -23.29 -17.88 1.52
C PHE A 251 -23.16 -19.40 1.36
N LEU A 252 -22.63 -20.11 2.35
CA LEU A 252 -22.55 -21.58 2.29
C LEU A 252 -23.93 -22.25 2.19
N PRO A 253 -24.95 -21.91 3.02
CA PRO A 253 -26.29 -22.45 2.86
C PRO A 253 -26.91 -22.13 1.50
N LEU A 254 -26.69 -20.92 0.98
CA LEU A 254 -27.17 -20.53 -0.35
C LEU A 254 -26.52 -21.34 -1.46
N LEU A 255 -25.20 -21.57 -1.36
CA LEU A 255 -24.45 -22.40 -2.29
C LEU A 255 -24.89 -23.88 -2.24
N ASN A 256 -25.13 -24.42 -1.05
CA ASN A 256 -25.61 -25.80 -0.88
C ASN A 256 -26.99 -25.98 -1.54
N LYS A 257 -27.92 -25.04 -1.30
CA LYS A 257 -29.23 -25.02 -1.98
C LYS A 257 -29.11 -24.91 -3.51
N LEU A 258 -28.10 -24.20 -4.00
CA LEU A 258 -27.82 -24.07 -5.43
C LEU A 258 -27.24 -25.35 -6.04
N ILE A 259 -26.37 -26.06 -5.33
CA ILE A 259 -25.70 -27.27 -5.81
C ILE A 259 -26.56 -28.53 -5.60
N GLY A 260 -27.58 -28.46 -4.74
CA GLY A 260 -28.51 -29.57 -4.48
C GLY A 260 -27.97 -30.59 -3.48
N THR A 261 -27.10 -30.16 -2.57
CA THR A 261 -26.54 -30.93 -1.45
C THR A 261 -27.11 -30.47 -0.11
#